data_AF-A0A937QRT0-F1
#
_entry.id   AF-A0A937QRT0-F1
#
_cell.length_a   1.000
_cell.length_b   1.000
_cell.length_c   1.000
_cell.angle_alpha   90.00
_cell.angle_beta   90.00
_cell.angle_gamma   90.00
#
_symmetry.space_group_name_H-M   'P 1'
#
loop_
_entity.id
_entity.type
_entity.pdbx_description
1 polymer ?
#
loop_
_entity_poly.entity_id
_entity_poly.type
_entity_poly.pdbx_seq_one_letter_code
_entity_poly.pdbx_strand_id
1 'polypeptide(L)'
;MRRSGRAIGRSEATERLDKHQEDTKEKGEQIEETVCDSETERDVLESVELSGTEEGAEQVEQNIEQAQDASQSEFDEGSGELEEVHDQTQEYEGEMHERSDSSGADADKVEEGVGQLNSDTAKAQLEQARDSLQSDIEFLNDHEQRAQEARDESQRLHEEQQRRIAATRGK
;
A
#
# COMPACT_ATOMS: atom_id res chain seq x y z
N MET A 1 -33.19 15.28 6.21
CA MET A 1 -32.37 14.95 5.01
C MET A 1 -30.96 14.67 5.49
N ARG A 2 -30.45 13.45 5.31
CA ARG A 2 -29.02 13.15 5.51
C ARG A 2 -28.26 13.79 4.35
N ARG A 3 -27.27 14.65 4.63
CA ARG A 3 -26.41 15.24 3.59
C ARG A 3 -25.61 14.10 2.94
N SER A 4 -25.56 14.09 1.61
CA SER A 4 -25.00 13.01 0.80
C SER A 4 -23.48 12.99 0.90
N GLY A 5 -22.94 11.79 1.13
CA GLY A 5 -21.56 11.50 1.49
C GLY A 5 -21.61 10.51 2.64
N ARG A 6 -21.64 9.20 2.36
CA ARG A 6 -21.77 8.19 3.43
C ARG A 6 -20.53 8.31 4.31
N ALA A 7 -20.72 8.69 5.57
CA ALA A 7 -19.65 8.66 6.56
C ALA A 7 -19.19 7.20 6.71
N ILE A 8 -17.87 7.00 6.67
CA ILE A 8 -17.26 5.72 7.04
C ILE A 8 -17.20 5.63 8.56
N GLY A 9 -17.35 4.43 9.11
CA GLY A 9 -17.09 4.22 10.54
C GLY A 9 -15.60 4.28 10.82
N ARG A 10 -15.18 4.78 12.00
CA ARG A 10 -13.76 4.72 12.41
C ARG A 10 -13.21 3.29 12.37
N SER A 11 -14.00 2.31 12.79
CA SER A 11 -13.60 0.88 12.72
C SER A 11 -13.38 0.40 11.29
N GLU A 12 -14.28 0.78 10.37
CA GLU A 12 -14.17 0.45 8.94
C GLU A 12 -12.92 1.10 8.32
N ALA A 13 -12.62 2.34 8.72
CA ALA A 13 -11.40 3.03 8.28
C ALA A 13 -10.13 2.33 8.79
N THR A 14 -10.10 1.91 10.06
CA THR A 14 -8.98 1.15 10.65
C THR A 14 -8.81 -0.21 9.99
N GLU A 15 -9.89 -0.98 9.83
CA GLU A 15 -9.85 -2.28 9.15
C GLU A 15 -9.31 -2.16 7.72
N ARG A 16 -9.72 -1.13 6.98
CA ARG A 16 -9.23 -0.90 5.62
C ARG A 16 -7.74 -0.54 5.59
N LEU A 17 -7.29 0.35 6.47
CA LEU A 17 -5.87 0.72 6.56
C LEU A 17 -5.00 -0.47 6.98
N ASP A 18 -5.39 -1.19 8.02
CA ASP A 18 -4.65 -2.35 8.51
C ASP A 18 -4.56 -3.43 7.42
N LYS A 19 -5.64 -3.64 6.65
CA LYS A 19 -5.64 -4.53 5.50
C LYS A 19 -4.62 -4.09 4.44
N HIS A 20 -4.59 -2.80 4.05
CA HIS A 20 -3.61 -2.31 3.07
C HIS A 20 -2.16 -2.50 3.54
N GLN A 21 -1.90 -2.32 4.84
CA GLN A 21 -0.58 -2.57 5.43
C GLN A 21 -0.22 -4.07 5.42
N GLU A 22 -1.16 -4.94 5.76
CA GLU A 22 -0.98 -6.40 5.71
C GLU A 22 -0.74 -6.89 4.28
N ASP A 23 -1.59 -6.46 3.34
CA ASP A 23 -1.49 -6.81 1.91
C ASP A 23 -0.13 -6.35 1.34
N THR A 24 0.32 -5.13 1.65
CA THR A 24 1.65 -4.62 1.22
C THR A 24 2.78 -5.53 1.70
N LYS A 25 2.72 -5.93 2.98
CA LYS A 25 3.73 -6.79 3.57
C LYS A 25 3.71 -8.19 2.97
N GLU A 26 2.54 -8.81 2.86
CA GLU A 26 2.40 -10.17 2.31
C GLU A 26 2.89 -10.22 0.86
N LYS A 27 2.48 -9.27 0.03
CA LYS A 27 2.91 -9.20 -1.37
C LYS A 27 4.40 -8.87 -1.49
N GLY A 28 4.91 -7.98 -0.64
CA GLY A 28 6.35 -7.71 -0.55
C GLY A 28 7.17 -8.96 -0.22
N GLU A 29 6.73 -9.78 0.73
CA GLU A 29 7.39 -11.04 1.11
C GLU A 29 7.34 -12.09 -0.02
N GLN A 30 6.21 -12.20 -0.73
CA GLN A 30 6.07 -13.11 -1.89
C GLN A 30 7.04 -12.75 -3.02
N ILE A 31 7.11 -11.47 -3.39
CA ILE A 31 8.03 -11.02 -4.44
C ILE A 31 9.49 -11.23 -4.00
N GLU A 32 9.80 -11.02 -2.73
CA GLU A 32 11.15 -11.24 -2.18
C GLU A 32 11.60 -12.70 -2.31
N GLU A 33 10.70 -13.66 -2.03
CA GLU A 33 10.95 -15.09 -2.22
C GLU A 33 11.27 -15.39 -3.70
N THR A 34 10.43 -14.91 -4.61
CA THR A 34 10.63 -15.10 -6.05
C THR A 34 11.93 -14.48 -6.57
N VAL A 35 12.34 -13.32 -6.06
CA VAL A 35 13.63 -12.70 -6.39
C VAL A 35 14.79 -13.58 -5.91
N CYS A 36 14.72 -14.11 -4.68
CA CYS A 36 15.75 -15.00 -4.14
C CYS A 36 15.86 -16.31 -4.94
N ASP A 37 14.72 -16.86 -5.39
CA ASP A 37 14.69 -18.03 -6.26
C ASP A 37 15.39 -17.74 -7.59
N SER A 38 15.05 -16.62 -8.25
CA SER A 38 15.69 -16.21 -9.51
C SER A 38 17.21 -16.00 -9.37
N GLU A 39 17.66 -15.42 -8.26
CA GLU A 39 19.09 -15.28 -7.94
C GLU A 39 19.75 -16.66 -7.76
N THR A 40 19.09 -17.59 -7.06
CA THR A 40 19.58 -18.95 -6.83
C THR A 40 19.68 -19.76 -8.12
N GLU A 41 18.65 -19.69 -8.97
CA GLU A 41 18.65 -20.36 -10.27
C GLU A 41 19.78 -19.85 -11.16
N ARG A 42 20.07 -18.54 -11.09
CA ARG A 42 21.19 -17.95 -11.81
C ARG A 42 22.54 -18.46 -11.29
N ASP A 43 22.72 -18.52 -9.97
CA ASP A 43 23.93 -19.07 -9.36
C ASP A 43 24.12 -20.56 -9.73
N VAL A 44 23.04 -21.33 -9.81
CA VAL A 44 23.08 -22.73 -10.26
C VAL A 44 23.49 -22.83 -11.72
N LEU A 45 22.92 -22.01 -12.61
CA LEU A 45 23.30 -21.97 -14.03
C LEU A 45 24.79 -21.64 -14.20
N GLU A 46 25.31 -20.68 -13.43
CA GLU A 46 26.72 -20.26 -13.52
C GLU A 46 27.71 -21.27 -12.91
N SER A 47 27.26 -22.11 -11.97
CA SER A 47 28.12 -23.05 -11.24
C SER A 47 28.14 -24.47 -11.79
N VAL A 48 27.17 -24.84 -12.63
CA VAL A 48 27.07 -26.20 -13.15
C VAL A 48 28.12 -26.48 -14.24
N GLU A 49 28.98 -27.48 -14.02
CA GLU A 49 30.12 -27.77 -14.92
C GLU A 49 29.76 -28.64 -16.14
N LEU A 50 28.54 -29.21 -16.17
CA LEU A 50 27.93 -29.95 -17.29
C LEU A 50 28.83 -30.95 -18.03
N SER A 51 29.62 -31.74 -17.30
CA SER A 51 30.61 -32.69 -17.87
C SER A 51 30.02 -33.98 -18.46
N GLY A 52 28.71 -34.00 -18.73
CA GLY A 52 27.95 -35.16 -19.22
C GLY A 52 28.00 -35.32 -20.74
N THR A 53 26.93 -35.84 -21.32
CA THR A 53 26.72 -35.77 -22.78
C THR A 53 26.27 -34.37 -23.18
N GLU A 54 26.54 -33.97 -24.42
CA GLU A 54 26.11 -32.67 -24.97
C GLU A 54 24.59 -32.50 -24.84
N GLU A 55 23.81 -33.52 -25.20
CA GLU A 55 22.34 -33.47 -25.08
C GLU A 55 21.87 -33.39 -23.62
N GLY A 56 22.65 -33.95 -22.69
CA GLY A 56 22.35 -33.88 -21.26
C GLY A 56 22.67 -32.50 -20.67
N ALA A 57 23.77 -31.89 -21.13
CA ALA A 57 24.16 -30.54 -20.76
C ALA A 57 23.13 -29.51 -21.24
N GLU A 58 22.78 -29.55 -22.53
CA GLU A 58 21.76 -28.67 -23.13
C GLU A 58 20.40 -28.81 -22.41
N GLN A 59 20.00 -30.04 -22.07
CA GLN A 59 18.74 -30.26 -21.36
C GLN A 59 18.74 -29.67 -19.95
N VAL A 60 19.87 -29.73 -19.24
CA VAL A 60 19.99 -29.14 -17.90
C VAL A 60 19.95 -27.62 -17.97
N GLU A 61 20.71 -27.01 -18.88
CA GLU A 61 20.69 -25.55 -19.10
C GLU A 61 19.27 -25.09 -19.43
N GLN A 62 18.61 -25.74 -20.40
CA GLN A 62 17.25 -25.41 -20.79
C GLN A 62 16.25 -25.50 -19.63
N ASN A 63 16.39 -26.50 -18.76
CA ASN A 63 15.51 -26.64 -17.60
C ASN A 63 15.72 -25.54 -16.57
N ILE A 64 16.97 -25.09 -16.37
CA ILE A 64 17.26 -23.97 -15.46
C ILE A 64 16.74 -22.66 -16.05
N GLU A 65 16.93 -22.42 -17.34
CA GLU A 65 16.35 -21.26 -18.03
C GLU A 65 14.81 -21.24 -17.94
N GLN A 66 14.16 -22.39 -18.10
CA GLN A 66 12.70 -22.49 -17.92
C GLN A 66 12.25 -22.21 -16.49
N ALA A 67 13.06 -22.58 -15.49
CA ALA A 67 12.79 -22.23 -14.09
C ALA A 67 12.89 -20.70 -13.89
N GLN A 68 13.93 -20.08 -14.44
CA GLN A 68 14.08 -18.61 -14.43
C GLN A 68 12.93 -17.88 -15.11
N ASP A 69 12.45 -18.39 -16.25
CA ASP A 69 11.27 -17.84 -16.93
C ASP A 69 10.00 -17.97 -16.06
N ALA A 70 9.86 -19.07 -15.31
CA ALA A 70 8.73 -19.27 -14.40
C ALA A 70 8.79 -18.29 -13.21
N SER A 71 9.93 -18.19 -12.52
CA SER A 71 10.12 -17.23 -11.43
C SER A 71 9.97 -15.79 -11.90
N GLN A 72 10.42 -15.45 -13.12
CA GLN A 72 10.16 -14.12 -13.69
C GLN A 72 8.67 -13.88 -13.89
N SER A 73 7.91 -14.86 -14.37
CA SER A 73 6.47 -14.71 -14.55
C SER A 73 5.76 -14.51 -13.22
N GLU A 74 6.15 -15.23 -12.17
CA GLU A 74 5.62 -15.06 -10.82
C GLU A 74 5.99 -13.69 -10.23
N PHE A 75 7.20 -13.21 -10.50
CA PHE A 75 7.64 -11.86 -10.12
C PHE A 75 6.77 -10.79 -10.78
N ASP A 76 6.53 -10.91 -12.09
CA ASP A 76 5.73 -9.94 -12.84
C ASP A 76 4.27 -9.91 -12.35
N GLU A 77 3.71 -11.07 -12.01
CA GLU A 77 2.38 -11.19 -11.40
C GLU A 77 2.32 -10.55 -10.01
N GLY A 78 3.21 -10.96 -9.10
CA GLY A 78 3.26 -10.41 -7.74
C GLY A 78 3.54 -8.91 -7.73
N SER A 79 4.42 -8.44 -8.63
CA SER A 79 4.69 -7.01 -8.82
C SER A 79 3.44 -6.23 -9.22
N GLY A 80 2.60 -6.80 -10.09
CA GLY A 80 1.32 -6.19 -10.46
C GLY A 80 0.32 -6.15 -9.31
N GLU A 81 0.28 -7.20 -8.48
CA GLU A 81 -0.57 -7.21 -7.28
C GLU A 81 -0.11 -6.19 -6.24
N LEU A 82 1.21 -6.01 -6.04
CA LEU A 82 1.75 -4.99 -5.15
C LEU A 82 1.43 -3.57 -5.64
N GLU A 83 1.47 -3.34 -6.96
CA GLU A 83 1.05 -2.08 -7.59
C GLU A 83 -0.46 -1.82 -7.36
N GLU A 84 -1.31 -2.84 -7.43
CA GLU A 84 -2.73 -2.68 -7.11
C GLU A 84 -2.95 -2.26 -5.64
N VAL A 85 -2.23 -2.86 -4.70
CA VAL A 85 -2.29 -2.48 -3.28
C VAL A 85 -1.78 -1.05 -3.07
N HIS A 86 -0.72 -0.65 -3.79
CA HIS A 86 -0.21 0.72 -3.78
C HIS A 86 -1.28 1.73 -4.22
N ASP A 87 -1.93 1.48 -5.36
CA ASP A 87 -2.98 2.33 -5.91
C ASP A 87 -4.18 2.44 -4.96
N GLN A 88 -4.60 1.31 -4.37
CA GLN A 88 -5.68 1.30 -3.38
C GLN A 88 -5.33 2.11 -2.13
N THR A 89 -4.08 2.05 -1.69
CA THR A 89 -3.57 2.82 -0.54
C THR A 89 -3.55 4.32 -0.86
N GLN A 90 -3.14 4.69 -2.07
CA GLN A 90 -3.17 6.07 -2.55
C GLN A 90 -4.60 6.62 -2.64
N GLU A 91 -5.55 5.83 -3.13
CA GLU A 91 -6.97 6.21 -3.14
C GLU A 91 -7.50 6.43 -1.72
N TYR A 92 -7.15 5.54 -0.79
CA TYR A 92 -7.51 5.67 0.62
C TYR A 92 -6.93 6.94 1.27
N GLU A 93 -5.65 7.22 1.04
CA GLU A 93 -4.97 8.46 1.48
C GLU A 93 -5.75 9.70 1.00
N GLY A 94 -6.07 9.75 -0.29
CA GLY A 94 -6.85 10.84 -0.88
C GLY A 94 -8.25 10.96 -0.27
N GLU A 95 -8.92 9.84 0.00
CA GLU A 95 -10.23 9.84 0.66
C GLU A 95 -10.14 10.41 2.09
N MET A 96 -9.10 10.06 2.86
CA MET A 96 -8.92 10.58 4.22
C MET A 96 -8.64 12.10 4.21
N HIS A 97 -7.81 12.54 3.26
CA HIS A 97 -7.50 13.96 3.05
C HIS A 97 -8.77 14.78 2.75
N GLU A 98 -9.57 14.36 1.76
CA GLU A 98 -10.81 15.05 1.38
C GLU A 98 -11.83 15.11 2.54
N ARG A 99 -11.91 14.03 3.33
CA ARG A 99 -12.79 13.97 4.51
C ARG A 99 -12.29 14.89 5.63
N SER A 100 -10.99 15.00 5.82
CA SER A 100 -10.38 15.89 6.80
C SER A 100 -10.67 17.34 6.45
N ASP A 101 -10.45 17.74 5.19
CA ASP A 101 -10.77 19.05 4.65
C ASP A 101 -12.26 19.40 4.81
N SER A 102 -13.15 18.46 4.46
CA SER A 102 -14.59 18.65 4.64
C SER A 102 -14.97 18.82 6.12
N SER A 103 -14.33 18.08 7.02
CA SER A 103 -14.60 18.17 8.46
C SER A 103 -14.07 19.50 9.03
N GLY A 104 -12.92 19.98 8.55
CA GLY A 104 -12.38 21.30 8.88
C GLY A 104 -13.33 22.42 8.46
N ALA A 105 -13.83 22.38 7.23
CA ALA A 105 -14.79 23.36 6.73
C ALA A 105 -16.12 23.35 7.51
N ASP A 106 -16.54 22.20 8.02
CA ASP A 106 -17.72 22.12 8.88
C ASP A 106 -17.44 22.59 10.31
N ALA A 107 -16.24 22.36 10.85
CA ALA A 107 -15.81 22.90 12.14
C ALA A 107 -15.80 24.44 12.13
N ASP A 108 -15.28 25.05 11.06
CA ASP A 108 -15.27 26.51 10.87
C ASP A 108 -16.70 27.08 10.88
N LYS A 109 -17.63 26.45 10.15
CA LYS A 109 -19.05 26.88 10.13
C LYS A 109 -19.70 26.75 11.51
N VAL A 110 -19.37 25.70 12.26
CA VAL A 110 -19.87 25.53 13.64
C VAL A 110 -19.35 26.64 14.53
N GLU A 111 -18.05 26.98 14.43
CA GLU A 111 -17.43 28.07 15.18
C GLU A 111 -18.03 29.44 14.84
N GLU A 112 -18.22 29.74 13.56
CA GLU A 112 -18.93 30.95 13.12
C GLU A 112 -20.34 31.03 13.71
N GLY A 113 -21.06 29.89 13.73
CA GLY A 113 -22.38 29.77 14.33
C GLY A 113 -22.39 30.04 15.84
N VAL A 114 -21.40 29.53 16.59
CA VAL A 114 -21.23 29.78 18.03
C VAL A 114 -21.15 31.28 18.31
N GLY A 115 -20.37 32.02 17.50
CA GLY A 115 -20.18 33.47 17.65
C GLY A 115 -21.46 34.30 17.48
N GLN A 116 -22.46 33.77 16.78
CA GLN A 116 -23.75 34.44 16.53
C GLN A 116 -24.81 34.14 17.60
N LEU A 117 -24.58 33.17 18.48
CA LEU A 117 -25.56 32.77 19.48
C LEU A 117 -25.55 33.66 20.72
N ASN A 118 -26.73 33.86 21.30
CA ASN A 118 -26.90 34.54 22.59
C ASN A 118 -27.14 33.55 23.75
N SER A 119 -27.49 32.29 23.46
CA SER A 119 -27.77 31.28 24.49
C SER A 119 -26.51 30.51 24.84
N ASP A 120 -26.09 30.58 26.09
CA ASP A 120 -24.90 29.84 26.58
C ASP A 120 -25.07 28.33 26.47
N THR A 121 -26.30 27.82 26.68
CA THR A 121 -26.59 26.39 26.48
C THR A 121 -26.40 25.98 25.02
N ALA A 122 -26.85 26.79 24.07
CA ALA A 122 -26.68 26.48 22.65
C ALA A 122 -25.21 26.60 22.21
N LYS A 123 -24.46 27.57 22.76
CA LYS A 123 -23.01 27.68 22.54
C LYS A 123 -22.28 26.43 23.00
N ALA A 124 -22.51 26.00 24.24
CA ALA A 124 -21.86 24.81 24.80
C ALA A 124 -22.11 23.54 23.96
N GLN A 125 -23.32 23.38 23.40
CA GLN A 125 -23.63 22.25 22.52
C GLN A 125 -22.91 22.32 21.18
N LEU A 126 -22.78 23.51 20.59
CA LEU A 126 -22.03 23.68 19.35
C LEU A 126 -20.51 23.59 19.56
N GLU A 127 -20.00 24.05 20.69
CA GLU A 127 -18.60 23.83 21.08
C GLU A 127 -18.29 22.33 21.18
N GLN A 128 -19.17 21.54 21.80
CA GLN A 128 -19.03 20.08 21.83
C GLN A 128 -19.08 19.44 20.42
N ALA A 129 -19.91 19.97 19.52
CA ALA A 129 -19.95 19.52 18.13
C ALA A 129 -18.64 19.85 17.38
N ARG A 130 -18.08 21.05 17.59
CA ARG A 130 -16.77 21.44 17.05
C ARG A 130 -15.67 20.54 17.57
N ASP A 131 -15.64 20.27 18.87
CA ASP A 131 -14.62 19.39 19.48
C ASP A 131 -14.72 17.95 18.92
N SER A 132 -15.95 17.49 18.62
CA SER A 132 -16.15 16.19 17.95
C SER A 132 -15.58 16.18 16.53
N LEU A 133 -15.79 17.25 15.76
CA LEU A 133 -15.21 17.40 14.41
C LEU A 133 -13.69 17.49 14.45
N GLN A 134 -13.11 18.19 15.44
CA GLN A 134 -11.67 18.24 15.65
C GLN A 134 -11.10 16.85 15.94
N SER A 135 -11.75 16.05 16.78
CA SER A 135 -11.34 14.66 17.01
C SER A 135 -11.42 13.79 15.75
N ASP A 136 -12.41 14.02 14.88
CA ASP A 136 -12.49 13.33 13.60
C ASP A 136 -11.38 13.77 12.63
N ILE A 137 -11.04 15.06 12.58
CA ILE A 137 -9.91 15.57 11.78
C ILE A 137 -8.59 14.95 12.23
N GLU A 138 -8.33 14.90 13.53
CA GLU A 138 -7.13 14.25 14.09
C GLU A 138 -7.05 12.77 13.69
N PHE A 139 -8.18 12.06 13.75
CA PHE A 139 -8.27 10.66 13.32
C PHE A 139 -7.98 10.50 11.82
N LEU A 140 -8.57 11.34 10.97
CA LEU A 140 -8.39 11.25 9.52
C LEU A 140 -6.96 11.59 9.11
N ASN A 141 -6.34 12.59 9.73
CA ASN A 141 -4.95 12.98 9.46
C ASN A 141 -3.95 11.88 9.89
N ASP A 142 -4.19 11.20 11.01
CA ASP A 142 -3.37 10.05 11.44
C ASP A 142 -3.45 8.91 10.40
N HIS A 143 -4.66 8.63 9.90
CA HIS A 143 -4.86 7.62 8.89
C HIS A 143 -4.27 7.99 7.52
N GLU A 144 -4.36 9.26 7.11
CA GLU A 144 -3.68 9.79 5.93
C GLU A 144 -2.17 9.58 6.03
N GLN A 145 -1.56 9.96 7.17
CA GLN A 145 -0.12 9.80 7.38
C GLN A 145 0.28 8.32 7.33
N ARG A 146 -0.45 7.43 8.01
CA ARG A 146 -0.15 5.99 8.01
C ARG A 146 -0.33 5.34 6.64
N ALA A 147 -1.31 5.81 5.86
CA ALA A 147 -1.50 5.35 4.47
C ALA A 147 -0.33 5.82 3.59
N GLN A 148 0.11 7.08 3.75
CA GLN A 148 1.27 7.60 3.05
C GLN A 148 2.54 6.79 3.38
N GLU A 149 2.76 6.47 4.65
CA GLU A 149 3.90 5.62 5.08
C GLU A 149 3.86 4.23 4.43
N ALA A 150 2.69 3.59 4.38
CA ALA A 150 2.52 2.30 3.73
C ALA A 150 2.76 2.36 2.22
N ARG A 151 2.28 3.43 1.57
CA ARG A 151 2.52 3.66 0.13
C ARG A 151 4.01 3.85 -0.18
N ASP A 152 4.70 4.67 0.61
CA ASP A 152 6.12 4.93 0.45
C ASP A 152 6.96 3.66 0.70
N GLU A 153 6.54 2.81 1.66
CA GLU A 153 7.15 1.49 1.88
C GLU A 153 6.94 0.55 0.69
N SER A 154 5.71 0.45 0.17
CA SER A 154 5.38 -0.34 -1.02
C SER A 154 6.24 0.08 -2.23
N GLN A 155 6.35 1.38 -2.48
CA GLN A 155 7.18 1.92 -3.57
C GLN A 155 8.65 1.52 -3.41
N ARG A 156 9.18 1.63 -2.18
CA ARG A 156 10.57 1.27 -1.89
C ARG A 156 10.84 -0.21 -2.15
N LEU A 157 9.94 -1.08 -1.69
CA LEU A 157 10.04 -2.53 -1.91
C LEU A 157 10.03 -2.86 -3.40
N HIS A 158 9.06 -2.29 -4.13
CA HIS A 158 8.94 -2.48 -5.57
C HIS A 158 10.20 -2.06 -6.33
N GLU A 159 10.75 -0.87 -6.04
CA GLU A 159 11.98 -0.39 -6.69
C GLU A 159 13.22 -1.23 -6.35
N GLU A 160 13.32 -1.74 -5.12
CA GLU A 160 14.40 -2.62 -4.69
C GLU A 160 14.34 -3.96 -5.42
N GLN A 161 13.17 -4.58 -5.45
CA GLN A 161 12.91 -5.88 -6.06
C GLN A 161 13.10 -5.84 -7.58
N GLN A 162 12.59 -4.81 -8.26
CA GLN A 162 12.84 -4.60 -9.69
C GLN A 162 14.32 -4.47 -10.04
N ARG A 163 15.11 -3.80 -9.17
CA ARG A 163 16.56 -3.68 -9.40
C ARG A 163 17.27 -5.02 -9.28
N ARG A 164 16.86 -5.86 -8.33
CA ARG A 164 17.44 -7.19 -8.13
C ARG A 164 17.11 -8.13 -9.28
N ILE A 165 15.86 -8.22 -9.70
CA ILE A 165 15.47 -9.08 -10.83
C ILE A 165 16.11 -8.60 -12.15
N ALA A 166 16.27 -7.29 -12.35
CA ALA A 166 16.98 -6.78 -13.52
C ALA A 166 18.48 -7.17 -13.51
N ALA A 167 19.08 -7.34 -12.32
CA ALA A 167 20.47 -7.75 -12.19
C ALA A 167 20.69 -9.23 -12.52
N THR A 168 19.69 -10.11 -12.33
CA THR A 168 19.78 -11.53 -12.72
C THR A 168 19.77 -11.70 -14.24
N ARG A 169 19.12 -10.78 -14.98
CA ARG A 169 19.09 -10.77 -16.47
C ARG A 169 20.30 -10.11 -17.14
N GLY A 170 21.03 -9.26 -16.44
CA GLY A 170 22.02 -8.34 -17.02
C GLY A 170 23.44 -8.87 -17.20
N LYS A 171 23.72 -10.16 -16.94
CA LYS A 171 25.07 -10.74 -17.00
C LYS A 171 25.21 -11.88 -17.99
#